data_AF-A0A932TB27-F1
#
_entry.id   AF-A0A932TB27-F1
#
_cell.length_a   1.000
_cell.length_b   1.000
_cell.length_c   1.000
_cell.angle_alpha   90.00
_cell.angle_beta   90.00
_cell.angle_gamma   90.00
#
_symmetry.space_group_name_H-M   'P 1'
#
loop_
_entity.id
_entity.type
_entity.pdbx_description
1 polymer ?
#
loop_
_entity_poly.entity_id
_entity_poly.type
_entity_poly.pdbx_seq_one_letter_code
_entity_poly.pdbx_strand_id
1 'polypeptide(L)'
;MINEVIAKFIEGGHLAKNAVKIEFKKRNTILGIFVQSADYEDLKSKNFWRIVSETHIAEWKQSQDNKLAKIYSGAEFNRITLPKSSVAAV
;
A
#
# COMPACT_ATOMS: atom_id res chain seq x y z
N MET A 1 -3.61 -7.64 -16.55
CA MET A 1 -4.52 -6.58 -16.01
C MET A 1 -3.81 -5.80 -14.90
N ILE A 2 -4.27 -4.58 -14.56
CA ILE A 2 -3.62 -3.72 -13.54
C ILE A 2 -3.45 -4.41 -12.18
N ASN A 3 -4.35 -5.34 -11.84
CA ASN A 3 -4.31 -6.13 -10.60
C ASN A 3 -3.01 -6.95 -10.47
N GLU A 4 -2.52 -7.52 -11.57
CA GLU A 4 -1.28 -8.31 -11.58
C GLU A 4 -0.04 -7.42 -11.44
N VAL A 5 -0.11 -6.19 -11.97
CA VAL A 5 0.97 -5.20 -11.85
C VAL A 5 1.09 -4.72 -10.40
N ILE A 6 -0.05 -4.45 -9.76
CA ILE A 6 -0.13 -4.07 -8.34
C ILE A 6 0.48 -5.17 -7.47
N ALA A 7 0.03 -6.42 -7.67
CA ALA A 7 0.55 -7.57 -6.93
C ALA A 7 2.07 -7.73 -7.11
N LYS A 8 2.55 -7.73 -8.36
CA LYS A 8 3.99 -7.83 -8.65
C LYS A 8 4.80 -6.69 -8.05
N PHE A 9 4.27 -5.47 -8.05
CA PHE A 9 4.93 -4.32 -7.44
C PHE A 9 5.03 -4.51 -5.92
N ILE A 10 3.96 -4.91 -5.25
CA ILE A 10 3.96 -5.12 -3.80
C ILE A 10 4.89 -6.28 -3.42
N GLU A 11 4.78 -7.40 -4.12
CA GLU A 11 5.58 -8.62 -3.89
C GLU A 11 7.05 -8.45 -4.28
N GLY A 12 7.38 -7.47 -5.14
CA GLY A 12 8.74 -7.10 -5.53
C GLY A 12 9.57 -6.43 -4.42
N GLY A 13 9.14 -6.50 -3.17
CA GLY A 13 9.87 -5.97 -2.01
C GLY A 13 9.36 -4.63 -1.48
N HIS A 14 8.16 -4.20 -1.88
CA HIS A 14 7.54 -2.96 -1.38
C HIS A 14 6.55 -3.18 -0.24
N LEU A 15 6.19 -4.44 0.04
CA LEU A 15 5.39 -4.85 1.19
C LEU A 15 6.05 -4.44 2.52
N ALA A 16 5.34 -3.69 3.36
CA ALA A 16 5.71 -3.23 4.70
C ALA A 16 7.07 -2.49 4.84
N LYS A 17 7.74 -2.19 3.73
CA LYS A 17 9.09 -1.59 3.71
C LYS A 17 9.06 -0.13 3.32
N ASN A 18 8.45 0.17 2.17
CA ASN A 18 8.48 1.50 1.57
C ASN A 18 7.07 2.06 1.47
N ALA A 19 6.89 3.31 1.91
CA ALA A 19 5.69 4.04 1.57
C ALA A 19 5.60 4.13 0.05
N VAL A 20 4.40 3.93 -0.50
CA VAL A 20 4.08 4.01 -1.91
C VAL A 20 3.04 5.11 -2.11
N LYS A 21 3.09 5.78 -3.25
CA LYS A 21 2.07 6.73 -3.66
C LYS A 21 1.01 5.95 -4.45
N ILE A 22 -0.23 5.99 -3.95
CA ILE A 22 -1.38 5.30 -4.56
C ILE A 22 -2.35 6.36 -5.06
N GLU A 23 -2.39 6.53 -6.37
CA GLU A 23 -3.33 7.41 -7.06
C GLU A 23 -4.61 6.63 -7.34
N PHE A 24 -5.74 7.19 -6.92
CA PHE A 24 -7.06 6.60 -7.14
C PHE A 24 -7.75 7.26 -8.33
N LYS A 25 -8.66 6.53 -8.98
CA LYS A 25 -9.44 7.05 -10.12
C LYS A 25 -10.45 8.11 -9.69
N LYS A 26 -11.03 7.97 -8.50
CA LYS A 26 -12.14 8.80 -8.01
C LYS A 26 -11.86 9.51 -6.68
N ARG A 27 -10.70 9.25 -6.07
CA ARG A 27 -10.37 9.73 -4.71
C ARG A 27 -9.03 10.45 -4.72
N ASN A 28 -8.76 11.18 -3.65
CA ASN A 28 -7.45 11.76 -3.43
C ASN A 28 -6.37 10.69 -3.38
N THR A 29 -5.21 11.05 -3.92
CA THR A 29 -4.01 10.22 -3.84
C THR A 29 -3.59 10.09 -2.37
N ILE A 30 -3.16 8.90 -1.97
CA ILE A 30 -2.63 8.68 -0.63
C ILE A 30 -1.18 8.19 -0.70
N LEU A 31 -0.43 8.49 0.36
CA LEU A 31 0.83 7.85 0.66
C LEU A 31 0.59 6.82 1.77
N GLY A 32 1.11 5.61 1.59
CA GLY A 32 0.92 4.54 2.57
C GLY A 32 1.76 3.31 2.28
N ILE A 33 1.77 2.36 3.22
CA ILE A 33 2.44 1.07 3.04
C ILE A 33 1.40 -0.03 2.86
N PHE A 34 1.67 -0.97 1.95
CA PHE A 34 0.92 -2.22 1.87
C PHE A 34 1.36 -3.14 3.00
N VAL A 35 0.41 -3.72 3.71
CA VAL A 35 0.69 -4.60 4.85
C VAL A 35 0.15 -6.01 4.59
N GLN A 36 0.91 -7.01 5.05
CA GLN A 36 0.48 -8.40 5.02
C GLN A 36 -0.12 -8.75 6.38
N SER A 37 -1.39 -9.17 6.35
CA SER A 37 -2.13 -9.69 7.49
C SER A 37 -2.56 -11.13 7.18
N ALA A 38 -3.15 -11.84 8.14
CA ALA A 38 -3.61 -13.22 7.93
C ALA A 38 -4.61 -13.35 6.75
N ASP A 39 -5.39 -12.29 6.48
CA ASP A 39 -6.34 -12.19 5.37
C ASP A 39 -5.72 -11.75 4.03
N TYR A 40 -4.40 -11.59 3.93
CA TYR A 40 -3.73 -11.06 2.74
C TYR A 40 -4.04 -11.87 1.47
N GLU A 41 -4.01 -13.20 1.52
CA GLU A 41 -4.26 -14.02 0.33
C GLU A 41 -5.72 -13.94 -0.14
N ASP A 42 -6.67 -13.88 0.79
CA ASP A 42 -8.09 -13.70 0.48
C ASP A 42 -8.36 -12.32 -0.13
N LEU A 43 -7.80 -11.26 0.48
CA LEU A 43 -7.90 -9.91 -0.04
C LEU A 43 -7.27 -9.82 -1.44
N LYS A 44 -6.05 -10.35 -1.62
CA LYS A 44 -5.35 -10.37 -2.92
C LYS A 44 -6.18 -11.05 -4.01
N SER A 45 -6.75 -12.21 -3.71
CA SER A 45 -7.61 -12.96 -4.64
C SER A 45 -8.82 -12.15 -5.11
N LYS A 46 -9.37 -11.33 -4.20
CA LYS A 46 -10.49 -10.42 -4.47
C LYS A 46 -10.06 -9.03 -4.96
N ASN A 47 -8.77 -8.82 -5.19
CA ASN A 47 -8.17 -7.52 -5.54
C ASN A 47 -8.46 -6.42 -4.51
N PHE A 48 -8.37 -6.77 -3.23
CA PHE A 48 -8.36 -5.83 -2.11
C PHE A 48 -6.98 -5.78 -1.50
N TRP A 49 -6.64 -4.60 -0.98
CA TRP A 49 -5.31 -4.35 -0.44
C TRP A 49 -5.43 -3.56 0.85
N ARG A 50 -4.74 -4.05 1.88
CA ARG A 50 -4.69 -3.39 3.18
C ARG A 50 -3.53 -2.40 3.18
N ILE A 51 -3.85 -1.12 3.39
CA ILE A 51 -2.89 -0.01 3.31
C ILE A 51 -2.95 0.78 4.61
N VAL A 52 -1.78 1.02 5.20
CA VAL A 52 -1.60 1.95 6.31
C VAL A 52 -1.23 3.31 5.74
N SER A 53 -2.03 4.33 6.02
CA SER A 53 -1.77 5.71 5.60
C SER A 53 -0.53 6.27 6.28
N GLU A 54 0.18 7.21 5.63
CA GLU A 54 1.39 7.85 6.13
C GLU A 54 1.33 8.25 7.61
N THR A 55 0.21 8.85 8.03
CA THR A 55 -0.05 9.31 9.40
C THR A 55 0.00 8.19 10.45
N HIS A 56 -0.31 6.95 10.07
CA HIS A 56 -0.36 5.81 10.98
C HIS A 56 0.79 4.83 10.78
N ILE A 57 1.71 5.08 9.83
CA ILE A 57 2.85 4.17 9.58
C ILE A 57 3.71 4.01 10.83
N ALA A 58 4.03 5.12 11.52
CA ALA A 58 4.89 5.09 12.70
C ALA A 58 4.28 4.29 13.85
N GLU A 59 2.97 4.43 14.06
CA GLU A 59 2.23 3.70 15.09
C GLU A 59 2.08 2.23 14.70
N TRP A 60 1.75 1.94 13.44
CA TRP A 60 1.66 0.57 12.94
C TRP A 60 3.00 -0.17 13.00
N LYS A 61 4.12 0.51 12.76
CA LYS A 61 5.46 -0.11 12.88
C LYS A 61 5.77 -0.56 14.31
N GLN A 62 5.18 0.08 15.32
CA GLN A 62 5.40 -0.24 16.73
C GLN A 62 4.40 -1.27 17.24
N SER A 63 3.12 -1.11 16.91
CA SER A 63 2.03 -1.93 17.44
C SER A 63 1.64 -3.10 16.54
N GLN A 64 1.96 -3.03 15.24
CA GLN A 64 1.44 -3.91 14.19
C GLN A 64 -0.10 -4.02 14.19
N ASP A 65 -0.79 -2.99 14.70
CA ASP A 65 -2.24 -3.02 14.90
C ASP A 65 -2.96 -2.83 13.55
N ASN A 66 -3.69 -3.86 13.14
CA ASN A 66 -4.45 -3.88 11.89
C ASN A 66 -5.54 -2.80 11.83
N LYS A 67 -5.99 -2.24 12.96
CA LYS A 67 -6.98 -1.14 13.01
C LYS A 67 -6.46 0.15 12.36
N LEU A 68 -5.14 0.30 12.28
CA LEU A 68 -4.47 1.45 11.67
C LEU A 68 -4.42 1.37 10.15
N ALA A 69 -4.71 0.19 9.60
CA ALA A 69 -4.77 -0.07 8.18
C ALA A 69 -6.22 0.00 7.68
N LYS A 70 -6.39 0.47 6.44
CA LYS A 70 -7.68 0.48 5.75
C LYS A 70 -7.61 -0.43 4.53
N ILE A 71 -8.73 -1.10 4.23
CA ILE A 71 -8.86 -1.96 3.06
C ILE A 71 -9.34 -1.10 1.89
N TYR A 72 -8.64 -1.19 0.77
CA TYR A 72 -8.98 -0.51 -0.47
C TYR A 72 -9.16 -1.52 -1.60
N SER A 73 -10.09 -1.25 -2.52
CA SER A 73 -10.21 -2.05 -3.74
C SER A 73 -9.14 -1.63 -4.75
N GLY A 74 -8.36 -2.58 -5.24
CA GLY A 74 -7.39 -2.37 -6.30
C GLY A 74 -8.01 -1.92 -7.62
N ALA A 75 -9.32 -2.13 -7.81
CA ALA A 75 -10.05 -1.61 -8.97
C ALA A 75 -10.15 -0.08 -8.97
N GLU A 76 -10.08 0.54 -7.78
CA GLU A 76 -10.07 2.00 -7.62
C GLU A 76 -8.70 2.61 -7.87
N PHE A 77 -7.64 1.80 -7.92
CA PHE A 77 -6.29 2.28 -8.18
C PHE A 77 -6.14 2.68 -9.64
N ASN A 78 -5.65 3.89 -9.83
CA ASN A 78 -5.26 4.43 -11.12
C ASN A 78 -3.78 4.18 -11.40
N ARG A 79 -2.93 4.44 -10.39
CA ARG A 79 -1.47 4.29 -10.50
C ARG A 79 -0.86 4.05 -9.12
N ILE A 80 0.17 3.21 -9.07
CA ILE A 80 1.03 3.05 -7.89
C ILE A 80 2.45 3.39 -8.30
N THR A 81 3.10 4.26 -7.54
CA THR A 81 4.51 4.60 -7.74
C THR A 81 5.24 4.63 -6.41
N LEU A 82 6.56 4.50 -6.46
CA LEU A 82 7.36 4.90 -5.31
C LEU A 82 7.27 6.42 -5.18
N PRO A 83 7.04 6.96 -3.97
CA PRO A 83 7.31 8.37 -3.72
C PRO A 83 8.75 8.61 -4.14
N LYS A 84 8.99 9.68 -4.89
CA LYS A 84 10.36 10.11 -5.18
C LYS A 84 11.06 10.26 -3.84
N SER A 85 11.94 9.32 -3.52
CA SER A 85 12.84 9.44 -2.39
C SER A 85 13.64 10.70 -2.65
N SER A 86 13.34 11.78 -1.94
CA SER A 86 14.23 12.93 -1.87
C SER A 86 15.33 12.54 -0.89
N VAL A 87 16.25 11.72 -1.39
CA VAL A 87 17.61 11.59 -0.88
C VAL A 87 18.44 12.14 -2.05
N ALA A 88 19.02 13.34 -2.04
CA ALA A 88 19.55 14.13 -0.93
C ALA A 88 20.40 13.27 0.02
N ALA A 89 21.44 12.67 -0.54
CA ALA A 89 22.71 12.42 0.13
C ALA A 89 23.77 12.43 -0.99
N VAL A 90 24.47 13.54 -1.18
CA VAL A 90 25.76 13.93 -0.55
C VAL A 90 26.84 12.86 -0.70
#